data_AF-A0A1M6MGS9-F1
#
_entry.id   AF-A0A1M6MGS9-F1
#
_cell.length_a   1.000
_cell.length_b   1.000
_cell.length_c   1.000
_cell.angle_alpha   90.00
_cell.angle_beta   90.00
_cell.angle_gamma   90.00
#
_symmetry.space_group_name_H-M   'P 1'
#
loop_
_entity.id
_entity.type
_entity.pdbx_description
1 polymer ?
#
loop_
_entity_poly.entity_id
_entity_poly.type
_entity_poly.pdbx_seq_one_letter_code
_entity_poly.pdbx_strand_id
1 'polypeptide(L)'
;MSSVVAELEMNGQYGTAHVCGSVLRSVMAFGGEGLPVSGITPLWLKAYEGYLLHKGGKGLAWNTVSTYMRMLQAVYNRAVVRKLAAFIPHQFRDVFTGRKADHRRVLERDDMQKLLVE
;
A
#
# COMPACT_ATOMS: atom_id res chain seq x y z
N MET A 1 -12.65 1.28 3.59
CA MET A 1 -11.30 1.10 4.19
C MET A 1 -11.30 1.39 5.69
N SER A 2 -11.98 2.44 6.17
CA SER A 2 -12.01 2.78 7.60
C SER A 2 -12.47 1.63 8.51
N SER A 3 -13.50 0.87 8.09
CA SER A 3 -13.94 -0.33 8.82
C SER A 3 -12.87 -1.41 8.94
N VAL A 4 -11.97 -1.52 7.96
CA VAL A 4 -10.86 -2.49 7.95
C VAL A 4 -9.76 -2.05 8.92
N VAL A 5 -9.50 -0.74 9.02
CA VAL A 5 -8.55 -0.19 10.00
C VAL A 5 -9.04 -0.50 11.42
N ALA A 6 -10.30 -0.18 11.71
CA ALA A 6 -10.89 -0.44 13.03
C ALA A 6 -10.87 -1.93 13.41
N GLU A 7 -11.20 -2.82 12.47
CA GLU A 7 -11.13 -4.28 12.71
C GLU A 7 -9.71 -4.76 13.01
N LEU A 8 -8.70 -4.24 12.30
CA LEU A 8 -7.29 -4.57 12.55
C LEU A 8 -6.81 -4.07 13.92
N GLU A 9 -7.25 -2.89 14.35
CA GLU A 9 -6.95 -2.35 15.67
C GLU A 9 -7.58 -3.20 16.77
N MET A 10 -8.86 -3.58 16.62
CA MET A 10 -9.56 -4.47 17.55
C MET A 10 -8.89 -5.84 17.67
N ASN A 11 -8.30 -6.33 16.58
CA ASN A 11 -7.56 -7.59 16.56
C ASN A 11 -6.10 -7.47 17.03
N GLY A 12 -5.68 -6.29 17.52
CA GLY A 12 -4.31 -6.03 18.00
C GLY A 12 -3.24 -5.91 16.91
N GLN A 13 -3.64 -5.81 15.64
CA GLN A 13 -2.75 -5.75 14.48
C GLN A 13 -2.36 -4.30 14.13
N TYR A 14 -1.87 -3.56 15.13
CA TYR A 14 -1.63 -2.11 15.05
C TYR A 14 -0.69 -1.69 13.91
N GLY A 15 0.37 -2.47 13.64
CA GLY A 15 1.28 -2.17 12.52
C GLY A 15 0.58 -2.21 11.16
N THR A 16 -0.26 -3.23 10.95
CA THR A 16 -1.06 -3.37 9.72
C THR A 16 -2.14 -2.29 9.65
N ALA A 17 -2.79 -1.97 10.77
CA ALA A 17 -3.78 -0.90 10.86
C ALA A 17 -3.17 0.46 10.49
N HIS A 18 -1.97 0.76 11.00
CA HIS A 18 -1.26 1.99 10.70
C HIS A 18 -0.95 2.13 9.20
N VAL A 19 -0.50 1.05 8.56
CA VAL A 19 -0.26 1.02 7.11
C VAL A 19 -1.57 1.21 6.34
N CYS A 20 -2.64 0.48 6.70
CA CYS A 20 -3.98 0.67 6.13
C CYS A 20 -4.44 2.13 6.23
N GLY A 21 -4.29 2.75 7.41
CA GLY A 21 -4.68 4.15 7.64
C GLY A 21 -3.88 5.12 6.79
N SER A 22 -2.58 4.87 6.61
CA SER A 22 -1.72 5.67 5.72
C SER A 22 -2.13 5.56 4.26
N VAL A 23 -2.47 4.34 3.79
CA VAL A 23 -3.00 4.11 2.45
C VAL A 23 -4.33 4.84 2.27
N LEU A 24 -5.24 4.72 3.23
CA LEU A 24 -6.56 5.36 3.19
C LEU A 24 -6.45 6.89 3.04
N ARG A 25 -5.65 7.54 3.89
CA ARG A 25 -5.41 8.99 3.81
C ARG A 25 -4.82 9.39 2.45
N SER A 26 -3.91 8.58 1.91
CA SER A 26 -3.29 8.86 0.62
C SER A 26 -4.25 8.69 -0.55
N VAL A 27 -5.15 7.71 -0.49
CA VAL A 27 -6.21 7.51 -1.49
C VAL A 27 -7.19 8.69 -1.45
N MET A 28 -7.61 9.12 -0.25
CA MET A 28 -8.50 10.28 -0.09
C MET A 28 -7.86 11.57 -0.62
N ALA A 29 -6.57 11.77 -0.38
CA ALA A 29 -5.83 12.92 -0.90
C ALA A 29 -5.71 12.92 -2.44
N PHE A 30 -5.75 11.76 -3.10
CA PHE A 30 -5.64 11.64 -4.55
C PHE A 30 -7.00 11.62 -5.26
N GLY A 31 -7.91 10.74 -4.80
CA GLY A 31 -9.19 10.46 -5.44
C GLY A 31 -10.37 11.24 -4.86
N GLY A 32 -10.15 12.07 -3.84
CA GLY A 32 -11.20 12.78 -3.10
C GLY A 32 -11.90 11.91 -2.05
N GLU A 33 -12.68 12.55 -1.19
CA GLU A 33 -13.55 11.84 -0.26
C GLU A 33 -14.69 11.15 -1.02
N GLY A 34 -14.94 9.88 -0.69
CA GLY A 34 -16.08 9.14 -1.23
C GLY A 34 -15.82 8.36 -2.53
N LEU A 35 -14.56 8.14 -2.93
CA LEU A 35 -14.25 7.23 -4.04
C LEU A 35 -14.93 5.85 -3.85
N PRO A 36 -15.91 5.49 -4.69
CA PRO A 36 -16.56 4.19 -4.60
C PRO A 36 -15.58 3.10 -5.03
N VAL A 37 -15.72 1.89 -4.48
CA VAL A 37 -14.83 0.77 -4.83
C VAL A 37 -14.94 0.41 -6.32
N SER A 38 -16.11 0.62 -6.93
CA SER A 38 -16.32 0.49 -8.38
C SER A 38 -15.52 1.51 -9.21
N GLY A 39 -15.12 2.64 -8.63
CA GLY A 39 -14.28 3.65 -9.27
C GLY A 39 -12.79 3.27 -9.33
N ILE A 40 -12.39 2.20 -8.65
CA ILE A 40 -11.04 1.64 -8.75
C ILE A 40 -10.97 0.88 -10.08
N THR A 41 -10.55 1.56 -11.13
CA THR A 41 -10.29 1.00 -12.47
C THR A 41 -8.78 0.83 -12.70
N PRO A 42 -8.33 0.03 -13.69
CA PRO A 42 -6.91 -0.08 -14.02
C PRO A 42 -6.28 1.28 -14.35
N LEU A 43 -7.02 2.14 -15.06
CA LEU A 43 -6.60 3.50 -15.37
C LEU A 43 -6.42 4.36 -14.10
N TRP A 44 -7.39 4.28 -13.18
CA TRP A 44 -7.30 5.00 -11.91
C TRP A 44 -6.13 4.50 -11.06
N LEU A 45 -5.90 3.18 -11.01
CA LEU A 45 -4.77 2.58 -10.31
C LEU A 45 -3.43 3.05 -10.87
N LYS A 46 -3.32 3.16 -12.20
CA LYS A 46 -2.13 3.70 -12.87
C LYS A 46 -1.89 5.16 -12.56
N ALA A 47 -2.94 5.98 -12.60
CA ALA A 47 -2.85 7.38 -12.21
C ALA A 47 -2.43 7.53 -10.74
N TYR A 48 -2.97 6.69 -9.86
CA TYR A 48 -2.61 6.67 -8.44
C TYR A 48 -1.15 6.25 -8.21
N GLU A 49 -0.66 5.22 -8.91
CA GLU A 49 0.76 4.83 -8.89
C GLU A 49 1.66 6.00 -9.29
N GLY A 50 1.33 6.68 -10.40
CA GLY A 50 2.03 7.87 -10.84
C GLY A 50 2.04 8.97 -9.79
N TYR A 51 0.89 9.22 -9.15
CA TYR A 51 0.79 10.17 -8.04
C TYR A 51 1.72 9.80 -6.88
N LEU A 52 1.77 8.53 -6.46
CA LEU A 52 2.65 8.09 -5.37
C LEU A 52 4.14 8.29 -5.73
N LEU A 53 4.51 8.08 -6.98
CA LEU A 53 5.88 8.28 -7.47
C LEU A 53 6.30 9.76 -7.53
N HIS A 54 5.36 10.72 -7.47
CA HIS A 54 5.65 12.15 -7.47
C HIS A 54 5.26 12.86 -6.17
N LYS A 55 4.67 12.12 -5.22
CA LYS A 55 4.20 12.65 -3.94
C LYS A 55 5.34 13.29 -3.14
N GLY A 56 5.15 14.53 -2.70
CA GLY A 56 6.11 15.24 -1.83
C GLY A 56 7.43 15.63 -2.51
N GLY A 57 7.43 15.85 -3.83
CA GLY A 57 8.58 16.34 -4.59
C GLY A 57 9.65 15.29 -4.92
N LYS A 58 9.95 14.37 -3.99
CA LYS A 58 10.87 13.24 -4.20
C LYS A 58 10.18 11.94 -4.61
N GLY A 59 8.86 11.83 -4.41
CA GLY A 59 8.13 10.58 -4.62
C GLY A 59 8.33 9.56 -3.52
N LEU A 60 7.49 8.53 -3.51
CA LEU A 60 7.63 7.37 -2.64
C LEU A 60 8.53 6.31 -3.30
N ALA A 61 9.32 5.62 -2.48
CA ALA A 61 10.08 4.46 -2.93
C ALA A 61 9.15 3.34 -3.43
N TRP A 62 9.63 2.56 -4.41
CA TRP A 62 8.87 1.46 -5.03
C TRP A 62 8.32 0.43 -4.02
N ASN A 63 9.04 0.16 -2.93
CA ASN A 63 8.56 -0.75 -1.88
C ASN A 63 7.36 -0.17 -1.12
N THR A 64 7.34 1.15 -0.90
CA THR A 64 6.19 1.85 -0.32
C THR A 64 5.03 1.86 -1.31
N VAL A 65 5.28 2.14 -2.60
CA VAL A 65 4.26 2.10 -3.66
C VAL A 65 3.62 0.71 -3.75
N SER A 66 4.42 -0.35 -3.79
CA SER A 66 3.94 -1.74 -3.78
C SER A 66 3.10 -2.06 -2.55
N THR A 67 3.52 -1.58 -1.38
CA THR A 67 2.73 -1.74 -0.16
C THR A 67 1.36 -1.10 -0.33
N TYR A 68 1.28 0.11 -0.89
CA TYR A 68 0.01 0.80 -1.11
C TYR A 68 -0.87 0.04 -2.12
N MET A 69 -0.28 -0.43 -3.23
CA MET A 69 -1.00 -1.19 -4.26
C MET A 69 -1.54 -2.53 -3.72
N ARG A 70 -0.74 -3.26 -2.94
CA ARG A 70 -1.17 -4.52 -2.32
C ARG A 70 -2.30 -4.33 -1.32
N MET A 71 -2.29 -3.24 -0.54
CA MET A 71 -3.38 -2.94 0.39
C MET A 71 -4.68 -2.57 -0.36
N LEU A 72 -4.59 -1.80 -1.44
CA LEU A 72 -5.73 -1.52 -2.31
C LEU A 72 -6.29 -2.80 -2.94
N GLN A 73 -5.41 -3.70 -3.41
CA GLN A 73 -5.81 -4.99 -3.97
C GLN A 73 -6.55 -5.85 -2.95
N ALA A 74 -6.06 -5.92 -1.70
CA ALA A 74 -6.74 -6.65 -0.63
C ALA A 74 -8.14 -6.11 -0.33
N VAL A 75 -8.29 -4.78 -0.28
CA VAL A 75 -9.59 -4.14 -0.05
C VAL A 75 -10.55 -4.36 -1.20
N TYR A 76 -10.08 -4.20 -2.44
CA TYR A 76 -10.88 -4.45 -3.64
C TYR A 76 -11.35 -5.91 -3.67
N ASN A 77 -10.46 -6.87 -3.46
CA ASN A 77 -10.80 -8.29 -3.40
C ASN A 77 -11.84 -8.59 -2.30
N ARG A 78 -11.71 -7.99 -1.12
CA ARG A 78 -12.72 -8.13 -0.04
C ARG A 78 -14.08 -7.56 -0.45
N ALA A 79 -14.10 -6.44 -1.17
CA ALA A 79 -15.33 -5.86 -1.69
C ALA A 79 -15.98 -6.73 -2.76
N VAL A 80 -15.19 -7.35 -3.64
CA VAL A 80 -15.67 -8.35 -4.62
C VAL A 80 -16.32 -9.54 -3.92
N VAL A 81 -15.67 -10.11 -2.90
CA VAL A 81 -16.24 -11.21 -2.10
C VAL A 81 -17.56 -10.82 -1.45
N ARG A 82 -17.68 -9.57 -0.99
CA ARG A 82 -18.90 -9.01 -0.39
C ARG A 82 -19.95 -8.55 -1.43
N LYS A 83 -19.70 -8.76 -2.73
CA LYS A 83 -20.57 -8.31 -3.84
C LYS A 83 -20.80 -6.79 -3.88
N LEU A 84 -19.85 -6.01 -3.34
CA LEU A 84 -19.86 -4.55 -3.35
C LEU A 84 -19.12 -3.97 -4.57
N ALA A 85 -18.37 -4.80 -5.28
CA ALA A 85 -17.67 -4.46 -6.52
C ALA A 85 -17.73 -5.66 -7.48
N ALA A 86 -17.73 -5.39 -8.78
CA ALA A 86 -17.63 -6.44 -9.80
C ALA A 86 -16.22 -7.04 -9.80
N PHE A 87 -16.12 -8.34 -10.05
CA PHE A 87 -14.82 -8.98 -10.29
C PHE A 87 -14.31 -8.60 -11.68
N ILE A 88 -13.19 -7.88 -11.74
CA ILE A 88 -12.52 -7.54 -13.00
C ILE A 88 -11.20 -8.33 -13.06
N PRO A 89 -11.03 -9.25 -14.03
CA PRO A 89 -9.77 -9.93 -14.24
C PRO A 89 -8.63 -8.94 -14.47
N HIS A 90 -7.45 -9.23 -13.92
CA HIS A 90 -6.23 -8.44 -14.14
C HIS A 90 -6.31 -6.97 -13.71
N GLN A 91 -7.24 -6.62 -12.82
CA GLN A 91 -7.46 -5.26 -12.31
C GLN A 91 -6.16 -4.53 -11.87
N PHE A 92 -5.23 -5.25 -11.23
CA PHE A 92 -3.97 -4.72 -10.71
C PHE A 92 -2.74 -5.14 -11.54
N ARG A 93 -2.93 -5.73 -12.73
CA ARG A 93 -1.84 -6.31 -13.53
C ARG A 93 -0.79 -5.29 -13.91
N ASP A 94 -1.23 -4.09 -14.27
CA ASP A 94 -0.31 -3.11 -14.82
C ASP A 94 0.42 -2.33 -13.73
N VAL A 95 -0.08 -2.29 -12.49
CA VAL A 95 0.58 -1.56 -11.39
C VAL A 95 1.60 -2.42 -10.64
N PHE A 96 2.60 -1.77 -10.05
CA PHE A 96 3.65 -2.42 -9.30
C PHE A 96 3.14 -2.97 -7.97
N THR A 97 3.00 -4.29 -7.91
CA THR A 97 2.68 -5.05 -6.68
C THR A 97 3.85 -5.94 -6.22
N GLY A 98 4.99 -5.86 -6.91
CA GLY A 98 6.20 -6.66 -6.64
C GLY A 98 6.99 -6.18 -5.43
N ARG A 99 8.08 -6.88 -5.09
CA ARG A 99 9.08 -6.42 -4.12
C ARG A 99 10.34 -6.04 -4.86
N LYS A 100 10.88 -4.86 -4.60
CA LYS A 100 12.24 -4.52 -5.04
C LYS A 100 13.20 -5.00 -3.95
N ALA A 101 14.16 -5.83 -4.33
CA ALA A 101 15.21 -6.24 -3.41
C ALA A 101 16.00 -4.99 -3.02
N ASP A 102 15.87 -4.57 -1.75
CA ASP A 102 16.74 -3.58 -1.16
C ASP A 102 17.92 -4.26 -0.48
N HIS A 103 18.99 -3.50 -0.25
CA HIS A 103 20.29 -3.96 0.24
C HIS A 103 20.17 -4.93 1.43
N ARG A 104 21.10 -5.91 1.45
CA ARG A 104 21.20 -6.96 2.46
C ARG A 104 21.15 -6.33 3.86
N ARG A 105 20.12 -6.66 4.67
CA ARG A 105 19.97 -6.20 6.06
C ARG A 105 20.99 -6.82 7.03
N VAL A 106 22.00 -7.51 6.50
CA VAL A 106 23.02 -8.17 7.30
C VAL A 106 24.09 -7.13 7.54
N LEU A 107 24.31 -6.77 8.80
CA LEU A 107 25.50 -6.05 9.20
C LEU A 107 26.69 -6.99 9.02
N GLU A 108 27.70 -6.55 8.28
CA GLU A 108 28.94 -7.30 8.17
C GLU A 108 29.63 -7.34 9.54
N ARG A 109 30.43 -8.37 9.79
CA ARG A 109 31.10 -8.57 11.09
C ARG A 109 31.90 -7.34 11.53
N ASP A 110 32.54 -6.66 10.58
CA ASP A 110 33.35 -5.46 10.84
C ASP A 110 32.49 -4.26 11.26
N ASP A 111 31.27 -4.13 10.73
CA ASP A 111 30.33 -3.08 11.14
C ASP A 111 29.71 -3.39 12.51
N MET A 112 29.44 -4.67 12.81
CA MET A 112 29.04 -5.10 14.15
C MET A 112 30.14 -4.83 15.18
N GLN A 113 31.40 -5.07 14.85
CA GLN A 113 32.51 -4.86 15.76
C GLN A 113 32.69 -3.37 16.10
N LYS A 114 32.44 -2.45 15.15
CA LYS A 114 32.47 -1.00 15.41
C LYS A 114 31.35 -0.54 16.36
N LEU A 115 30.16 -1.14 16.27
CA LEU A 115 29.02 -0.81 17.14
C LEU A 115 29.14 -1.35 18.57
N LEU A 116 29.96 -2.40 18.78
CA LEU A 116 30.12 -3.06 20.09
C LEU A 116 31.31 -2.55 20.90
N VAL A 117 32.12 -1.64 20.36
CA VAL A 117 33.34 -1.10 20.99
C VAL A 117 33.14 0.37 21.45
N GLU A 118 31.94 0.94 21.30
CA GLU A 118 31.52 2.19 21.98
C GLU A 118 30.91 1.93 23.36
#